data_AF-A0A1Y0IBQ6-F1
#
_entry.id   AF-A0A1Y0IBQ6-F1
#
_cell.length_a   1.000
_cell.length_b   1.000
_cell.length_c   1.000
_cell.angle_alpha   90.00
_cell.angle_beta   90.00
_cell.angle_gamma   90.00
#
_symmetry.space_group_name_H-M   'P 1'
#
loop_
_entity.id
_entity.type
_entity.pdbx_description
1 polymer ?
#
loop_
_entity_poly.entity_id
_entity_poly.type
_entity_poly.pdbx_seq_one_letter_code
_entity_poly.pdbx_strand_id
1 'polypeptide(L)'
;MYFFSENSIIKTSYGNNLYHLYKELSQDNDLDIVELVRESTTVPGNARLLGDYSRDDISQVYLFFDMDPHDTRYSPSTLMSMVQLFDEETEHGKLFVSYPMVEAIRDLSRRDAFLNTVIDVVECGDYKRISADRCDKEFLQTKKYSRKVWQEILIWNTQKANYIAFDSKISLRLECTQVDILQGQLGKYLSRHQLAVLSGFAIFIVDYHGPTILTATDSNPG
;
A
#
# COMPACT_ATOMS: atom_id res chain seq x y z
N MET A 1 1.03 15.29 4.62
CA MET A 1 0.42 14.46 3.55
C MET A 1 -0.78 15.26 3.06
N TYR A 2 -0.85 15.66 1.79
CA TYR A 2 -1.81 16.68 1.32
C TYR A 2 -3.29 16.30 1.44
N PHE A 3 -3.58 15.02 1.69
CA PHE A 3 -4.91 14.46 1.55
C PHE A 3 -5.60 14.19 2.89
N PHE A 4 -4.90 14.32 4.02
CA PHE A 4 -5.45 13.99 5.33
C PHE A 4 -5.22 15.14 6.33
N SER A 5 -6.21 15.39 7.18
CA SER A 5 -6.06 16.25 8.36
C SER A 5 -5.21 15.57 9.42
N GLU A 6 -4.28 16.31 10.05
CA GLU A 6 -3.37 15.73 11.05
C GLU A 6 -4.08 15.26 12.33
N ASN A 7 -5.25 15.82 12.63
CA ASN A 7 -6.01 15.52 13.85
C ASN A 7 -6.85 14.23 13.79
N SER A 8 -6.80 13.48 12.68
CA SER A 8 -7.66 12.31 12.46
C SER A 8 -6.87 11.03 12.15
N ILE A 9 -5.55 11.02 12.36
CA ILE A 9 -4.71 9.86 12.05
C ILE A 9 -3.78 9.55 13.21
N ILE A 10 -3.87 8.32 13.70
CA ILE A 10 -2.88 7.73 14.59
C ILE A 10 -1.98 6.83 13.75
N LYS A 11 -0.67 7.05 13.81
CA LYS A 11 0.32 6.23 13.09
C LYS A 11 1.04 5.33 14.07
N THR A 12 0.83 4.04 13.92
CA THR A 12 1.41 3.00 14.77
C THR A 12 2.10 1.94 13.91
N SER A 13 2.92 1.11 14.54
CA SER A 13 3.52 -0.08 13.93
C SER A 13 3.32 -1.25 14.87
N TYR A 14 2.98 -2.42 14.34
CA TYR A 14 2.93 -3.64 15.14
C TYR A 14 4.32 -4.08 15.65
N GLY A 15 5.41 -3.63 15.00
CA GLY A 15 6.82 -3.90 15.36
C GLY A 15 7.32 -5.30 15.06
N ASN A 16 6.47 -6.12 14.46
CA ASN A 16 6.82 -7.43 13.93
C ASN A 16 6.30 -7.54 12.50
N ASN A 17 6.63 -8.63 11.82
CA ASN A 17 6.15 -8.87 10.46
C ASN A 17 4.61 -9.07 10.48
N LEU A 18 3.92 -8.51 9.49
CA LEU A 18 2.46 -8.64 9.31
C LEU A 18 2.00 -10.11 9.24
N TYR A 19 2.86 -11.05 8.83
CA TYR A 19 2.58 -12.49 8.92
C TYR A 19 2.25 -12.96 10.35
N HIS A 20 2.86 -12.34 11.37
CA HIS A 20 2.58 -12.67 12.77
C HIS A 20 1.21 -12.15 13.19
N LEU A 21 0.88 -10.91 12.83
CA LEU A 21 -0.43 -10.32 13.08
C LEU A 21 -1.55 -11.13 12.40
N TYR A 22 -1.34 -11.51 11.14
CA TYR A 22 -2.23 -12.41 10.40
C TYR A 22 -2.44 -13.73 11.14
N LYS A 23 -1.36 -14.34 11.65
CA LYS A 23 -1.47 -15.60 12.37
C LYS A 23 -2.32 -15.46 13.63
N GLU A 24 -2.11 -14.41 14.43
CA GLU A 24 -2.90 -14.17 15.65
C GLU A 24 -4.39 -13.99 15.32
N LEU A 25 -4.72 -13.08 14.40
CA LEU A 25 -6.11 -12.80 14.01
C LEU A 25 -6.79 -13.98 13.30
N SER A 26 -6.05 -14.78 12.52
CA SER A 26 -6.62 -15.95 11.85
C SER A 26 -6.98 -17.11 12.79
N GLN A 27 -6.46 -17.08 14.03
CA GLN A 27 -6.66 -18.14 15.02
C GLN A 27 -7.79 -17.82 16.01
N ASP A 28 -8.18 -16.56 16.12
CA ASP A 28 -9.19 -16.09 17.04
C ASP A 28 -9.92 -14.87 16.44
N ASN A 29 -11.17 -15.09 16.03
CA ASN A 29 -12.02 -14.08 15.40
C ASN A 29 -12.52 -13.01 16.39
N ASP A 30 -12.37 -13.24 17.70
CA ASP A 30 -12.76 -12.27 18.73
C ASP A 30 -11.61 -11.29 19.03
N LEU A 31 -10.42 -11.51 18.46
CA LEU A 31 -9.29 -10.60 18.64
C LEU A 31 -9.48 -9.30 17.88
N ASP A 32 -9.33 -8.20 18.61
CA ASP A 32 -9.35 -6.87 18.05
C ASP A 32 -7.94 -6.40 17.63
N ILE A 33 -7.81 -5.93 16.39
CA ILE A 33 -6.52 -5.50 15.84
C ILE A 33 -5.93 -4.28 16.57
N VAL A 34 -6.75 -3.36 17.07
CA VAL A 34 -6.30 -2.18 17.83
C VAL A 34 -5.74 -2.62 19.17
N GLU A 35 -6.43 -3.54 19.85
CA GLU A 35 -5.95 -4.12 21.11
C GLU A 35 -4.65 -4.89 20.92
N LEU A 36 -4.54 -5.74 19.89
CA LEU A 36 -3.29 -6.44 19.57
C LEU A 36 -2.12 -5.48 19.32
N VAL A 37 -2.37 -4.38 18.61
CA VAL A 37 -1.34 -3.37 18.36
C VAL A 37 -0.99 -2.62 19.65
N ARG A 38 -1.97 -2.30 20.50
CA ARG A 38 -1.78 -1.64 21.80
C ARG A 38 -0.95 -2.50 22.75
N GLU A 39 -1.20 -3.80 22.77
CA GLU A 39 -0.55 -4.78 23.64
C GLU A 39 0.76 -5.34 23.05
N SER A 40 1.19 -4.87 21.88
CA SER A 40 2.43 -5.34 21.24
C SER A 40 3.64 -5.19 22.16
N THR A 41 4.23 -6.33 22.52
CA THR A 41 5.45 -6.38 23.34
C THR A 41 6.69 -5.91 22.57
N THR A 42 6.65 -5.90 21.24
CA THR A 42 7.76 -5.45 20.39
C THR A 42 7.77 -3.94 20.19
N VAL A 43 6.62 -3.27 20.38
CA VAL A 43 6.49 -1.80 20.36
C VAL A 43 5.75 -1.32 21.61
N PRO A 44 6.41 -1.31 22.79
CA PRO A 44 5.79 -0.85 24.03
C PRO A 44 5.25 0.60 23.97
N GLY A 45 5.76 1.41 23.03
CA GLY A 45 5.26 2.76 22.79
C GLY A 45 3.81 2.82 22.30
N ASN A 46 3.27 1.74 21.73
CA ASN A 46 1.89 1.69 21.24
C ASN A 46 0.87 1.81 22.37
N ALA A 47 1.13 1.18 23.52
CA ALA A 47 0.28 1.31 24.70
C ALA A 47 0.13 2.77 25.14
N ARG A 48 1.20 3.56 25.06
CA ARG A 48 1.16 5.00 25.36
C ARG A 48 0.48 5.80 24.24
N LEU A 49 0.74 5.47 22.98
CA LEU A 49 0.17 6.18 21.82
C LEU A 49 -1.35 6.01 21.73
N LEU A 50 -1.84 4.81 22.02
CA LEU A 50 -3.24 4.43 21.98
C LEU A 50 -3.93 4.55 23.34
N GLY A 51 -3.20 4.94 24.40
CA GLY A 51 -3.71 4.93 25.78
C GLY A 51 -4.83 5.94 26.03
N ASP A 52 -4.88 7.02 25.25
CA ASP A 52 -5.94 8.03 25.32
C ASP A 52 -7.17 7.69 24.46
N TYR A 53 -7.13 6.55 23.74
CA TYR A 53 -8.18 6.15 22.80
C TYR A 53 -8.73 4.77 23.16
N SER A 54 -10.03 4.68 23.33
CA SER A 54 -10.75 3.40 23.38
C SER A 54 -10.86 2.80 21.97
N ARG A 55 -11.31 1.53 21.89
CA ARG A 55 -11.57 0.91 20.59
C ARG A 55 -12.62 1.67 19.77
N ASP A 56 -13.64 2.20 20.43
CA ASP A 56 -14.75 2.94 19.79
C ASP A 56 -14.30 4.30 19.21
N ASP A 57 -13.17 4.83 19.66
CA ASP A 57 -12.58 6.07 19.12
C ASP A 57 -11.87 5.83 17.77
N ILE A 58 -11.65 4.57 17.37
CA ILE A 58 -10.99 4.18 16.13
C ILE A 58 -12.01 3.71 15.11
N SER A 59 -12.33 4.54 14.12
CA SER A 59 -13.35 4.18 13.12
C SER A 59 -12.84 3.23 12.03
N GLN A 60 -11.56 3.32 11.66
CA GLN A 60 -11.00 2.66 10.49
C GLN A 60 -9.54 2.25 10.73
N VAL A 61 -9.16 1.06 10.27
CA VAL A 61 -7.80 0.52 10.33
C VAL A 61 -7.31 0.22 8.92
N TYR A 62 -6.13 0.75 8.60
CA TYR A 62 -5.46 0.55 7.32
C TYR A 62 -4.07 -0.03 7.56
N LEU A 63 -3.76 -1.11 6.84
CA LEU A 63 -2.51 -1.85 6.96
C LEU A 63 -1.69 -1.65 5.69
N PHE A 64 -0.37 -1.51 5.85
CA PHE A 64 0.56 -1.37 4.73
C PHE A 64 1.62 -2.44 4.81
N PHE A 65 1.87 -3.13 3.70
CA PHE A 65 2.83 -4.22 3.64
C PHE A 65 3.72 -4.09 2.40
N ASP A 66 5.02 -4.25 2.62
CA ASP A 66 6.01 -4.32 1.56
C ASP A 66 6.18 -5.79 1.18
N MET A 67 5.79 -6.14 -0.04
CA MET A 67 6.04 -7.46 -0.60
C MET A 67 7.51 -7.63 -0.96
N ASP A 68 8.27 -8.29 -0.09
CA ASP A 68 9.65 -8.68 -0.39
C ASP A 68 9.75 -10.18 -0.73
N PRO A 69 9.93 -10.55 -2.02
CA PRO A 69 10.13 -11.94 -2.42
C PRO A 69 11.39 -12.60 -1.84
N HIS A 70 12.35 -11.83 -1.33
CA HIS A 70 13.56 -12.37 -0.70
C HIS A 70 13.37 -12.68 0.79
N ASP A 71 12.30 -12.23 1.45
CA ASP A 71 12.01 -12.64 2.83
C ASP A 71 11.73 -14.14 2.83
N THR A 72 12.45 -14.91 3.65
CA THR A 72 12.30 -16.37 3.73
C THR A 72 10.92 -16.80 4.22
N ARG A 73 10.14 -15.89 4.79
CA ARG A 73 8.75 -16.09 5.21
C ARG A 73 7.75 -15.72 4.11
N TYR A 74 8.20 -15.14 2.99
CA TYR A 74 7.33 -14.82 1.87
C TYR A 74 6.70 -16.09 1.30
N SER A 75 5.38 -16.05 1.21
CA SER A 75 4.58 -17.12 0.63
C SER A 75 3.43 -16.49 -0.16
N PRO A 76 3.31 -16.76 -1.48
CA PRO A 76 2.20 -16.28 -2.28
C PRO A 76 0.83 -16.64 -1.70
N SER A 77 0.68 -17.85 -1.15
CA SER A 77 -0.59 -18.29 -0.56
C SER A 77 -0.87 -17.58 0.75
N THR A 78 0.14 -17.34 1.59
CA THR A 78 -0.04 -16.59 2.83
C THR A 78 -0.40 -15.14 2.55
N LEU A 79 0.27 -14.49 1.58
CA LEU A 79 -0.08 -13.14 1.17
C LEU A 79 -1.50 -13.07 0.60
N MET A 80 -1.95 -14.10 -0.13
CA MET A 80 -3.34 -14.21 -0.59
C MET A 80 -4.32 -14.26 0.58
N SER A 81 -4.06 -15.11 1.59
CA SER A 81 -4.92 -15.17 2.77
C SER A 81 -4.93 -13.87 3.56
N MET A 82 -3.80 -13.14 3.61
CA MET A 82 -3.74 -11.83 4.26
C MET A 82 -4.61 -10.80 3.55
N VAL A 83 -4.53 -10.65 2.21
CA VAL A 83 -5.36 -9.69 1.48
C VAL A 83 -6.86 -10.06 1.48
N GLN A 84 -7.19 -11.32 1.78
CA GLN A 84 -8.57 -11.79 1.94
C GLN A 84 -9.10 -11.56 3.37
N LEU A 85 -8.26 -11.66 4.40
CA LEU A 85 -8.64 -11.39 5.78
C LEU A 85 -8.75 -9.88 6.05
N PHE A 86 -7.84 -9.11 5.45
CA PHE A 86 -7.72 -7.67 5.65
C PHE A 86 -8.32 -6.91 4.46
N ASP A 87 -9.62 -7.10 4.20
CA ASP A 87 -10.28 -6.64 2.97
C ASP A 87 -11.07 -5.33 3.12
N GLU A 88 -11.54 -5.01 4.32
CA GLU A 88 -12.24 -3.75 4.63
C GLU A 88 -11.72 -3.10 5.93
N GLU A 89 -11.98 -1.80 6.10
CA GLU A 89 -11.32 -1.00 7.12
C GLU A 89 -11.97 -0.97 8.51
N THR A 90 -13.19 -1.49 8.69
CA THR A 90 -13.98 -1.35 9.93
C THR A 90 -13.96 -2.57 10.85
N GLU A 91 -13.54 -3.74 10.35
CA GLU A 91 -13.38 -5.02 11.04
C GLU A 91 -11.88 -5.27 11.32
N HIS A 92 -11.23 -6.18 10.58
CA HIS A 92 -9.82 -6.54 10.77
C HIS A 92 -8.84 -5.54 10.13
N GLY A 93 -9.36 -4.54 9.43
CA GLY A 93 -8.58 -3.51 8.75
C GLY A 93 -8.21 -3.87 7.32
N LYS A 94 -7.98 -2.85 6.50
CA LYS A 94 -7.80 -3.02 5.04
C LYS A 94 -6.33 -2.98 4.66
N LEU A 95 -5.83 -4.03 4.03
CA LEU A 95 -4.42 -4.19 3.67
C LEU A 95 -4.11 -3.64 2.27
N PHE A 96 -3.12 -2.76 2.19
CA PHE A 96 -2.54 -2.28 0.94
C PHE A 96 -1.11 -2.77 0.78
N VAL A 97 -0.83 -3.44 -0.34
CA VAL A 97 0.48 -4.04 -0.62
C VAL A 97 1.27 -3.17 -1.59
N SER A 98 2.51 -2.86 -1.25
CA SER A 98 3.48 -2.29 -2.19
C SER A 98 4.27 -3.41 -2.87
N TYR A 99 4.51 -3.25 -4.16
CA TYR A 99 5.17 -4.22 -5.02
C TYR A 99 6.44 -3.59 -5.63
N PRO A 100 7.66 -4.01 -5.20
CA PRO A 100 7.92 -4.85 -4.04
C PRO A 100 7.90 -4.08 -2.69
N MET A 101 8.25 -2.79 -2.66
CA MET A 101 8.42 -2.08 -1.37
C MET A 101 7.91 -0.65 -1.44
N VAL A 102 7.93 0.06 -0.31
CA VAL A 102 7.53 1.46 -0.20
C VAL A 102 8.16 2.36 -1.25
N GLU A 103 9.38 2.06 -1.72
CA GLU A 103 10.04 2.78 -2.81
C GLU A 103 9.28 2.77 -4.15
N ALA A 104 8.30 1.89 -4.35
CA ALA A 104 7.43 1.90 -5.54
C ALA A 104 6.67 3.23 -5.70
N ILE A 105 6.49 4.01 -4.62
CA ILE A 105 5.88 5.36 -4.68
C ILE A 105 6.75 6.38 -5.43
N ARG A 106 8.05 6.13 -5.57
CA ARG A 106 9.02 7.05 -6.20
C ARG A 106 9.62 6.51 -7.49
N ASP A 107 9.45 5.23 -7.81
CA ASP A 107 10.00 4.59 -9.01
C ASP A 107 9.21 4.99 -10.27
N LEU A 108 9.37 6.25 -10.65
CA LEU A 108 8.61 6.95 -11.67
C LEU A 108 9.58 7.72 -12.55
N SER A 109 9.49 7.50 -13.86
CA SER A 109 10.31 8.19 -14.87
C SER A 109 9.42 8.84 -15.93
N ARG A 110 8.62 8.06 -16.66
CA ARG A 110 7.65 8.57 -17.64
C ARG A 110 6.35 7.80 -17.61
N ARG A 111 5.21 8.47 -17.86
CA ARG A 111 3.87 7.85 -17.88
C ARG A 111 3.78 6.58 -18.71
N ASP A 112 4.18 6.66 -19.98
CA ASP A 112 4.09 5.52 -20.91
C ASP A 112 5.05 4.38 -20.54
N ALA A 113 6.12 4.71 -19.81
CA ALA A 113 7.08 3.73 -19.31
C ALA A 113 6.59 3.06 -18.02
N PHE A 114 5.99 3.83 -17.09
CA PHE A 114 5.61 3.35 -15.77
C PHE A 114 4.67 2.16 -15.81
N LEU A 115 3.71 2.18 -16.75
CA LEU A 115 2.73 1.11 -16.91
C LEU A 115 3.36 -0.26 -17.18
N ASN A 116 4.52 -0.27 -17.85
CA ASN A 116 5.28 -1.48 -18.15
C ASN A 116 6.49 -1.65 -17.23
N THR A 117 6.71 -0.77 -16.24
CA THR A 117 7.83 -0.89 -15.30
C THR A 117 7.67 -2.16 -14.47
N VAL A 118 8.64 -3.04 -14.60
CA VAL A 118 8.77 -4.26 -13.81
C VAL A 118 10.16 -4.29 -13.16
N ILE A 119 10.29 -5.15 -12.16
CA ILE A 119 11.58 -5.53 -11.60
C ILE A 119 11.70 -7.05 -11.62
N ASP A 120 12.88 -7.57 -11.93
CA ASP A 120 13.15 -8.99 -11.79
C ASP A 120 13.22 -9.35 -10.30
N VAL A 121 12.64 -10.47 -9.91
CA VAL A 121 12.56 -10.89 -8.50
C VAL A 121 13.93 -10.92 -7.85
N VAL A 122 14.97 -11.33 -8.59
CA VAL A 122 16.36 -11.40 -8.10
C VAL A 122 16.98 -10.03 -7.80
N GLU A 123 16.42 -8.96 -8.36
CA GLU A 123 16.87 -7.58 -8.13
C GLU A 123 16.12 -6.90 -6.97
N CYS A 124 15.08 -7.54 -6.41
CA CYS A 124 14.24 -6.93 -5.39
C CYS A 124 15.04 -6.56 -4.12
N GLY A 125 16.07 -7.35 -3.76
CA GLY A 125 16.93 -7.03 -2.61
C GLY A 125 17.70 -5.71 -2.73
N ASP A 126 17.88 -5.18 -3.95
CA ASP A 126 18.53 -3.90 -4.24
C ASP A 126 17.54 -2.85 -4.76
N TYR A 127 16.22 -3.11 -4.61
CA TYR A 127 15.18 -2.27 -5.19
C TYR A 127 15.26 -0.82 -4.72
N LYS A 128 15.68 -0.60 -3.48
CA LYS A 128 15.84 0.74 -2.93
C LYS A 128 16.83 1.59 -3.73
N ARG A 129 17.94 1.01 -4.18
CA ARG A 129 18.91 1.69 -5.03
C ARG A 129 18.36 1.82 -6.46
N ILE A 130 17.84 0.73 -7.00
CA ILE A 130 17.30 0.67 -8.37
C ILE A 130 16.20 1.72 -8.60
N SER A 131 15.24 1.81 -7.68
CA SER A 131 14.17 2.82 -7.71
C SER A 131 14.70 4.25 -7.68
N ALA A 132 15.78 4.51 -6.94
CA ALA A 132 16.41 5.82 -6.90
C ALA A 132 17.15 6.16 -8.21
N ASP A 133 17.79 5.17 -8.83
CA ASP A 133 18.54 5.34 -10.07
C ASP A 133 17.61 5.49 -11.30
N ARG A 134 16.46 4.80 -11.29
CA ARG A 134 15.46 4.84 -12.37
C ARG A 134 14.56 6.07 -12.33
N CYS A 135 14.36 6.66 -11.16
CA CYS A 135 13.39 7.75 -11.00
C CYS A 135 13.90 9.10 -11.51
N ASP A 136 12.99 9.90 -12.07
CA ASP A 136 13.32 11.27 -12.43
C ASP A 136 13.57 12.11 -11.17
N LYS A 137 14.40 13.14 -11.29
CA LYS A 137 14.85 13.96 -10.14
C LYS A 137 13.70 14.56 -9.33
N GLU A 138 12.56 14.80 -9.97
CA GLU A 138 11.35 15.32 -9.32
C GLU A 138 10.69 14.32 -8.36
N PHE A 139 10.88 13.01 -8.57
CA PHE A 139 10.33 11.93 -7.74
C PHE A 139 11.29 11.45 -6.63
N LEU A 140 12.57 11.88 -6.63
CA LEU A 140 13.54 11.45 -5.60
C LEU A 140 13.15 11.86 -4.17
N GLN A 141 12.57 13.05 -4.01
CA GLN A 141 12.29 13.65 -2.71
C GLN A 141 10.79 13.67 -2.42
N THR A 142 10.26 12.55 -1.94
CA THR A 142 8.84 12.36 -1.59
C THR A 142 8.25 13.47 -0.71
N LYS A 143 9.07 14.03 0.20
CA LYS A 143 8.67 15.15 1.08
C LYS A 143 8.42 16.48 0.34
N LYS A 144 8.92 16.62 -0.89
CA LYS A 144 8.81 17.83 -1.73
C LYS A 144 7.78 17.70 -2.84
N TYR A 145 7.04 16.59 -2.90
CA TYR A 145 6.01 16.41 -3.91
C TYR A 145 4.99 17.52 -3.83
N SER A 146 4.75 18.17 -4.97
CA SER A 146 3.62 19.09 -5.11
C SER A 146 2.32 18.28 -5.21
N ARG A 147 1.17 18.96 -5.08
CA ARG A 147 -0.14 18.34 -5.33
C ARG A 147 -0.22 17.73 -6.73
N LYS A 148 0.33 18.41 -7.74
CA LYS A 148 0.40 17.92 -9.13
C LYS A 148 1.19 16.62 -9.23
N VAL A 149 2.37 16.56 -8.61
CA VAL A 149 3.20 15.34 -8.59
C VAL A 149 2.43 14.19 -7.94
N TRP A 150 1.77 14.43 -6.80
CA TRP A 150 0.91 13.44 -6.19
C TRP A 150 -0.20 12.97 -7.13
N GLN A 151 -0.91 13.88 -7.82
CA GLN A 151 -1.95 13.48 -8.77
C GLN A 151 -1.43 12.59 -9.89
N GLU A 152 -0.25 12.88 -10.44
CA GLU A 152 0.38 12.03 -11.45
C GLU A 152 0.68 10.64 -10.90
N ILE A 153 1.24 10.56 -9.68
CA ILE A 153 1.50 9.29 -8.99
C ILE A 153 0.22 8.47 -8.83
N LEU A 154 -0.86 9.10 -8.35
CA LEU A 154 -2.13 8.44 -8.12
C LEU A 154 -2.73 7.93 -9.44
N ILE A 155 -2.78 8.77 -10.49
CA ILE A 155 -3.30 8.40 -11.79
C ILE A 155 -2.53 7.19 -12.36
N TRP A 156 -1.20 7.23 -12.33
CA TRP A 156 -0.39 6.19 -12.95
C TRP A 156 -0.49 4.86 -12.19
N ASN A 157 -0.54 4.90 -10.85
CA ASN A 157 -0.76 3.70 -10.05
C ASN A 157 -2.17 3.13 -10.23
N THR A 158 -3.22 3.96 -10.32
CA THR A 158 -4.59 3.50 -10.61
C THR A 158 -4.66 2.80 -11.96
N GLN A 159 -4.15 3.42 -13.02
CA GLN A 159 -4.14 2.83 -14.36
C GLN A 159 -3.38 1.51 -14.40
N LYS A 160 -2.26 1.44 -13.67
CA LYS A 160 -1.45 0.23 -13.59
C LYS A 160 -2.10 -0.88 -12.77
N ALA A 161 -2.75 -0.57 -11.66
CA ALA A 161 -3.50 -1.54 -10.86
C ALA A 161 -4.61 -2.20 -11.68
N ASN A 162 -5.40 -1.41 -12.42
CA ASN A 162 -6.42 -1.92 -13.33
C ASN A 162 -5.81 -2.77 -14.45
N TYR A 163 -4.63 -2.40 -14.95
CA TYR A 163 -3.93 -3.18 -15.97
C TYR A 163 -3.43 -4.52 -15.43
N ILE A 164 -2.81 -4.52 -14.25
CA ILE A 164 -2.36 -5.73 -13.56
C ILE A 164 -3.54 -6.69 -13.36
N ALA A 165 -4.66 -6.19 -12.84
CA ALA A 165 -5.85 -6.99 -12.56
C ALA A 165 -6.55 -7.48 -13.84
N PHE A 166 -6.89 -6.58 -14.76
CA PHE A 166 -7.89 -6.83 -15.81
C PHE A 166 -7.43 -6.48 -17.23
N ASP A 167 -6.16 -6.14 -17.42
CA ASP A 167 -5.60 -5.67 -18.70
C ASP A 167 -6.26 -4.36 -19.24
N SER A 168 -6.95 -3.62 -18.36
CA SER A 168 -7.59 -2.32 -18.66
C SER A 168 -6.70 -1.15 -18.23
N LYS A 169 -6.23 -0.32 -19.19
CA LYS A 169 -5.22 0.74 -18.96
C LYS A 169 -5.75 2.16 -18.82
N ILE A 170 -7.01 2.44 -19.21
CA ILE A 170 -7.48 3.81 -19.48
C ILE A 170 -8.38 4.36 -18.36
N SER A 171 -8.85 3.53 -17.43
CA SER A 171 -9.78 3.99 -16.39
C SER A 171 -9.10 4.89 -15.35
N LEU A 172 -9.73 6.03 -15.06
CA LEU A 172 -9.40 6.94 -13.95
C LEU A 172 -10.26 6.63 -12.71
N ARG A 173 -10.63 5.36 -12.56
CA ARG A 173 -11.30 4.82 -11.39
C ARG A 173 -10.54 3.57 -10.98
N LEU A 174 -10.35 3.35 -9.69
CA LEU A 174 -9.86 2.08 -9.20
C LEU A 174 -10.99 1.05 -9.35
N GLU A 175 -10.81 0.10 -10.27
CA GLU A 175 -11.82 -0.91 -10.61
C GLU A 175 -11.52 -2.27 -9.97
N CYS A 176 -10.32 -2.43 -9.43
CA CYS A 176 -9.82 -3.67 -8.86
C CYS A 176 -9.64 -3.57 -7.34
N THR A 177 -9.73 -4.73 -6.69
CA THR A 177 -9.42 -4.94 -5.27
C THR A 177 -7.94 -5.31 -5.08
N GLN A 178 -7.49 -5.37 -3.83
CA GLN A 178 -6.15 -5.88 -3.49
C GLN A 178 -5.98 -7.36 -3.86
N VAL A 179 -7.07 -8.16 -3.75
CA VAL A 179 -7.11 -9.55 -4.22
C VAL A 179 -6.87 -9.62 -5.73
N ASP A 180 -7.57 -8.80 -6.52
CA ASP A 180 -7.42 -8.78 -7.98
C ASP A 180 -6.01 -8.36 -8.41
N ILE A 181 -5.45 -7.34 -7.74
CA ILE A 181 -4.08 -6.88 -7.97
C ILE A 181 -3.09 -8.01 -7.68
N LEU A 182 -3.22 -8.69 -6.53
CA LEU A 182 -2.33 -9.78 -6.16
C LEU A 182 -2.45 -10.96 -7.13
N GLN A 183 -3.65 -11.35 -7.54
CA GLN A 183 -3.84 -12.40 -8.55
C GLN A 183 -3.13 -12.04 -9.87
N GLY A 184 -3.24 -10.78 -10.31
CA GLY A 184 -2.51 -10.28 -11.48
C GLY A 184 -0.99 -10.34 -11.30
N GLN A 185 -0.48 -9.92 -10.13
CA GLN A 185 0.95 -10.00 -9.81
C GLN A 185 1.46 -11.44 -9.86
N LEU A 186 0.77 -12.38 -9.21
CA LEU A 186 1.16 -13.79 -9.17
C LEU A 186 1.08 -14.45 -10.55
N GLY A 187 -0.03 -14.25 -11.26
CA GLY A 187 -0.29 -14.91 -12.54
C GLY A 187 0.54 -14.35 -13.69
N LYS A 188 0.59 -13.02 -13.85
CA LYS A 188 1.16 -12.37 -15.05
C LYS A 188 2.66 -12.08 -14.92
N TYR A 189 3.13 -11.77 -13.71
CA TYR A 189 4.50 -11.29 -13.48
C TYR A 189 5.35 -12.31 -12.73
N LEU A 190 4.88 -12.82 -11.57
CA LEU A 190 5.70 -13.69 -10.74
C LEU A 190 5.99 -15.04 -11.42
N SER A 191 5.06 -15.54 -12.24
CA SER A 191 5.27 -16.72 -13.12
C SER A 191 6.45 -16.56 -14.09
N ARG A 192 6.88 -15.32 -14.35
CA ARG A 192 8.03 -14.94 -15.18
C ARG A 192 9.22 -14.47 -14.36
N HIS A 193 9.21 -14.66 -13.04
CA HIS A 193 10.22 -14.15 -12.11
C HIS A 193 10.32 -12.62 -12.10
N GLN A 194 9.18 -11.94 -12.28
CA GLN A 194 9.07 -10.48 -12.30
C GLN A 194 8.01 -9.98 -11.34
N LEU A 195 8.07 -8.70 -10.99
CA LEU A 195 7.00 -7.98 -10.30
C LEU A 195 6.69 -6.68 -11.04
N ALA A 196 5.40 -6.38 -11.20
CA ALA A 196 4.99 -5.07 -11.65
C ALA A 196 5.12 -4.07 -10.50
N VAL A 197 5.85 -2.98 -10.74
CA VAL A 197 6.04 -1.94 -9.72
C VAL A 197 4.71 -1.24 -9.42
N LEU A 198 4.25 -1.27 -8.17
CA LEU A 198 2.99 -0.66 -7.77
C LEU A 198 3.04 -0.20 -6.31
N SER A 199 2.61 1.01 -6.02
CA SER A 199 2.62 1.54 -4.66
C SER A 199 1.30 1.31 -3.93
N GLY A 200 1.34 0.57 -2.81
CA GLY A 200 0.18 0.38 -1.95
C GLY A 200 -0.35 1.70 -1.37
N PHE A 201 0.55 2.64 -1.07
CA PHE A 201 0.18 3.98 -0.61
C PHE A 201 -0.61 4.78 -1.66
N ALA A 202 -0.22 4.70 -2.93
CA ALA A 202 -0.96 5.38 -3.99
C ALA A 202 -2.36 4.79 -4.15
N ILE A 203 -2.49 3.47 -4.09
CA ILE A 203 -3.78 2.78 -4.18
C ILE A 203 -4.66 3.12 -2.97
N PHE A 204 -4.10 3.14 -1.76
CA PHE A 204 -4.80 3.56 -0.55
C PHE A 204 -5.41 4.96 -0.68
N ILE A 205 -4.64 5.95 -1.14
CA ILE A 205 -5.12 7.33 -1.26
C ILE A 205 -6.31 7.41 -2.23
N VAL A 206 -6.28 6.66 -3.34
CA VAL A 206 -7.38 6.65 -4.31
C VAL A 206 -8.60 5.90 -3.79
N ASP A 207 -8.39 4.79 -3.09
CA ASP A 207 -9.45 4.02 -2.45
C ASP A 207 -10.16 4.84 -1.36
N TYR A 208 -9.40 5.49 -0.47
CA TYR A 208 -9.91 6.29 0.64
C TYR A 208 -10.69 7.54 0.18
N HIS A 209 -10.16 8.30 -0.78
CA HIS A 209 -10.80 9.55 -1.24
C HIS A 209 -11.77 9.36 -2.41
N GLY A 210 -11.76 8.19 -3.04
CA GLY A 210 -12.49 7.93 -4.27
C GLY A 210 -11.88 8.61 -5.51
N PRO A 211 -12.50 8.43 -6.69
CA PRO A 211 -11.94 8.82 -7.99
C PRO A 211 -11.82 10.33 -8.20
N THR A 212 -12.53 11.15 -7.40
CA THR A 212 -12.48 12.62 -7.51
C THR A 212 -11.09 13.17 -7.21
N ILE A 213 -10.29 12.47 -6.39
CA ILE A 213 -8.92 12.89 -6.06
C ILE A 213 -8.01 12.94 -7.30
N LEU A 214 -8.31 12.14 -8.31
CA LEU A 214 -7.57 12.05 -9.57
C LEU A 214 -7.84 13.25 -10.51
N THR A 215 -8.91 14.00 -10.27
CA THR A 215 -9.37 15.10 -11.13
C THR A 215 -9.53 16.43 -10.42
N ALA A 216 -9.38 16.47 -9.09
CA ALA A 216 -9.54 17.67 -8.28
C ALA A 216 -8.55 18.77 -8.70
N THR A 217 -9.02 19.82 -9.38
CA THR A 217 -8.25 21.06 -9.58
C THR A 217 -8.46 21.99 -8.39
N ASP A 218 -7.51 22.90 -8.16
CA ASP A 218 -7.55 23.81 -7.02
C ASP A 218 -8.85 24.61 -7.01
N SER A 219 -9.79 24.21 -6.16
CA SER A 219 -10.80 25.13 -5.65
C SER A 219 -10.11 25.89 -4.54
N ASN A 220 -9.62 27.08 -4.86
CA ASN A 220 -9.24 28.07 -3.84
C ASN A 220 -10.39 28.17 -2.83
N PRO A 221 -10.20 27.84 -1.55
CA PRO A 221 -11.08 28.40 -0.53
C PRO A 221 -10.66 29.86 -0.40
N GLY A 222 -11.44 30.74 -1.02
CA GLY A 222 -11.39 32.17 -0.71
C GLY A 222 -11.85 32.45 0.71
#